data_AF-A0A9P5U4H8-F1
#
_entry.id   AF-A0A9P5U4H8-F1
#
_cell.length_a   1.000
_cell.length_b   1.000
_cell.length_c   1.000
_cell.angle_alpha   90.00
_cell.angle_beta   90.00
_cell.angle_gamma   90.00
#
_symmetry.space_group_name_H-M   'P 1'
#
loop_
_entity.id
_entity.type
_entity.pdbx_description
1 polymer ?
#
loop_
_entity_poly.entity_id
_entity_poly.type
_entity_poly.pdbx_seq_one_letter_code
_entity_poly.pdbx_strand_id
1 'polypeptide(L)'
;MPRCICGLEGGCSSFWTPYESADAALVTVARKELAYLEKFGQPLLPFRRERRETYEYQKQLPSDHVKNLERYLLIASSLIPKDSTLHRFCIHHPGLQPSNIIVSRLSDSNQLKVVGLLDW
;
A
#
# COMPACT_ATOMS: atom_id res chain seq x y z
N MET A 1 -21.77 15.80 6.45
CA MET A 1 -20.59 16.11 5.60
C MET A 1 -19.39 16.24 6.51
N PRO A 2 -18.38 15.35 6.44
CA PRO A 2 -17.19 15.52 7.26
C PRO A 2 -16.25 16.52 6.59
N ARG A 3 -15.85 17.56 7.35
CA ARG A 3 -14.85 18.56 6.94
C ARG A 3 -13.45 17.94 7.03
N CYS A 4 -12.63 18.13 6.00
CA CYS A 4 -11.22 17.80 6.02
C CYS A 4 -10.46 18.70 7.03
N ILE A 5 -9.52 18.10 7.77
CA ILE A 5 -8.71 18.75 8.82
C ILE A 5 -7.52 19.56 8.24
N CYS A 6 -7.35 19.56 6.91
CA CYS A 6 -6.23 20.23 6.27
C CYS A 6 -6.66 21.61 5.76
N GLY A 7 -6.34 22.67 6.52
CA GLY A 7 -6.57 24.08 6.15
C GLY A 7 -5.66 24.57 5.01
N LEU A 8 -5.63 23.87 3.88
CA LEU A 8 -4.97 24.32 2.65
C LEU A 8 -6.00 24.30 1.52
N GLU A 9 -6.48 25.49 1.16
CA GLU A 9 -7.26 25.70 -0.05
C GLU A 9 -6.35 25.45 -1.27
N GLY A 10 -6.71 24.45 -2.08
CA GLY A 10 -6.06 24.15 -3.36
C GLY A 10 -5.31 22.82 -3.38
N GLY A 11 -5.95 21.79 -3.95
CA GLY A 11 -5.25 20.69 -4.63
C GLY A 11 -4.92 19.42 -3.83
N CYS A 12 -5.31 19.30 -2.56
CA CYS A 12 -5.00 18.11 -1.77
C CYS A 12 -6.09 17.00 -1.85
N SER A 13 -7.26 17.25 -2.45
CA SER A 13 -8.42 16.36 -2.30
C SER A 13 -8.48 15.17 -3.27
N SER A 14 -7.69 15.14 -4.35
CA SER A 14 -7.82 14.10 -5.38
C SER A 14 -7.10 12.79 -5.06
N PHE A 15 -6.21 12.77 -4.06
CA PHE A 15 -5.35 11.61 -3.76
C PHE A 15 -5.80 10.78 -2.55
N TRP A 16 -6.84 11.20 -1.83
CA TRP A 16 -7.27 10.56 -0.58
C TRP A 16 -8.71 10.03 -0.62
N THR A 17 -9.37 10.07 -1.78
CA THR A 17 -10.68 9.44 -1.99
C THR A 17 -10.52 7.93 -2.19
N PRO A 18 -11.58 7.13 -1.93
CA PRO A 18 -11.61 5.73 -2.37
C PRO A 18 -11.32 5.66 -3.87
N TYR A 19 -10.42 4.77 -4.27
CA TYR A 19 -10.12 4.56 -5.67
C TYR A 19 -11.26 3.78 -6.34
N GLU A 20 -11.70 4.24 -7.51
CA GLU A 20 -12.78 3.60 -8.26
C GLU A 20 -12.36 2.26 -8.88
N SER A 21 -11.06 2.02 -9.03
CA SER A 21 -10.50 0.78 -9.57
C SER A 21 -9.11 0.47 -9.01
N ALA A 22 -8.69 -0.80 -9.11
CA ALA A 22 -7.34 -1.22 -8.75
C ALA A 22 -6.26 -0.50 -9.59
N ASP A 23 -6.54 -0.24 -10.86
CA ASP A 23 -5.65 0.54 -11.74
C ASP A 23 -5.48 1.96 -11.25
N ALA A 24 -6.60 2.63 -10.96
CA ALA A 24 -6.59 3.97 -10.40
C ALA A 24 -5.79 4.01 -9.09
N ALA A 25 -5.89 3.00 -8.23
CA ALA A 25 -5.11 2.93 -7.00
C ALA A 25 -3.59 2.88 -7.26
N LEU A 26 -3.15 2.02 -8.18
CA LEU A 26 -1.73 1.87 -8.52
C LEU A 26 -1.17 3.13 -9.21
N VAL A 27 -1.88 3.66 -10.21
CA VAL A 27 -1.44 4.81 -11.01
C VAL A 27 -1.45 6.10 -10.19
N THR A 28 -2.50 6.32 -9.40
CA THR A 28 -2.67 7.57 -8.63
C THR A 28 -1.58 7.70 -7.57
N VAL A 29 -1.24 6.61 -6.87
CA VAL A 29 -0.16 6.64 -5.87
C VAL A 29 1.19 6.97 -6.51
N ALA A 30 1.52 6.35 -7.64
CA ALA A 30 2.79 6.64 -8.33
C ALA A 30 2.85 8.09 -8.86
N ARG A 31 1.75 8.63 -9.39
CA ARG A 31 1.67 10.03 -9.83
C ARG A 31 1.79 11.02 -8.68
N LYS A 32 1.21 10.70 -7.52
CA LYS A 32 1.37 11.50 -6.29
C LYS A 32 2.84 11.60 -5.90
N GLU A 33 3.53 10.46 -5.90
CA GLU A 33 4.95 10.38 -5.54
C GLU A 33 5.83 11.14 -6.53
N LEU A 34 5.55 11.04 -7.84
CA LEU A 34 6.24 11.84 -8.86
C LEU A 34 6.10 13.34 -8.60
N ALA A 35 4.87 13.82 -8.37
CA ALA A 35 4.62 15.24 -8.07
C ALA A 35 5.31 15.69 -6.77
N TYR A 36 5.40 14.80 -5.77
CA TYR A 36 6.13 15.07 -4.55
C TYR A 36 7.65 15.19 -4.80
N LEU A 37 8.25 14.26 -5.56
CA LEU A 37 9.68 14.29 -5.88
C LEU A 37 10.06 15.48 -6.76
N GLU A 38 9.19 15.90 -7.68
CA GLU A 38 9.42 17.09 -8.50
C GLU A 38 9.54 18.36 -7.63
N LYS A 39 8.70 18.47 -6.60
CA LYS A 39 8.63 19.67 -5.76
C LYS A 39 9.58 19.63 -4.55
N PHE A 40 9.81 18.46 -3.98
CA PHE A 40 10.48 18.28 -2.69
C PHE A 40 11.60 17.23 -2.71
N GLY A 41 11.90 16.65 -3.88
CA GLY A 41 12.92 15.62 -4.02
C GLY A 41 14.29 16.14 -3.62
N GLN A 42 14.96 15.41 -2.71
CA GLN A 42 16.34 15.68 -2.31
C GLN A 42 17.12 14.38 -2.21
N PRO A 43 18.46 14.40 -2.37
CA PRO A 43 19.26 13.19 -2.24
C PRO A 43 19.23 12.64 -0.82
N LEU A 44 18.88 11.35 -0.69
CA LEU A 44 18.73 10.67 0.60
C LEU A 44 19.44 9.32 0.61
N LEU A 45 19.86 8.88 1.80
CA LEU A 45 20.27 7.50 1.98
C LEU A 45 19.06 6.57 1.83
N PRO A 46 19.24 5.35 1.32
CA PRO A 46 18.20 4.33 1.33
C PRO A 46 17.54 4.22 2.71
N PHE A 47 16.20 4.23 2.71
CA PHE A 47 15.39 4.14 3.93
C PHE A 47 15.71 2.85 4.70
N ARG A 48 15.74 1.72 3.99
CA ARG A 48 16.19 0.43 4.52
C ARG A 48 17.70 0.44 4.69
N ARG A 49 18.18 0.26 5.92
CA ARG A 49 19.61 0.37 6.27
C ARG A 49 20.42 -0.70 5.56
N GLU A 50 19.85 -1.90 5.43
CA GLU A 50 20.44 -3.05 4.73
C GLU A 50 20.82 -2.72 3.28
N ARG A 51 20.13 -1.77 2.64
CA ARG A 51 20.44 -1.38 1.26
C ARG A 51 21.61 -0.41 1.14
N ARG A 52 22.02 0.26 2.23
CA ARG A 52 23.04 1.32 2.17
C ARG A 52 24.40 0.79 1.73
N GLU A 53 24.73 -0.43 2.12
CA GLU A 53 25.97 -1.10 1.70
C GLU A 53 26.03 -1.28 0.17
N THR A 54 24.93 -1.71 -0.45
CA THR A 54 24.82 -1.84 -1.91
C THR A 54 25.01 -0.52 -2.66
N TYR A 55 24.74 0.61 -1.99
CA TYR A 55 24.93 1.95 -2.52
C TYR A 55 26.18 2.64 -1.97
N GLU A 56 27.12 1.89 -1.39
CA GLU A 56 28.38 2.41 -0.84
C GLU A 56 28.17 3.56 0.16
N TYR A 57 27.07 3.51 0.90
CA TYR A 57 26.64 4.56 1.84
C TYR A 57 26.48 5.94 1.19
N GLN A 58 26.26 6.00 -0.13
CA GLN A 58 25.99 7.22 -0.87
C GLN A 58 24.51 7.57 -0.88
N LYS A 59 24.23 8.88 -0.94
CA LYS A 59 22.87 9.39 -1.14
C LYS A 59 22.41 9.09 -2.57
N GLN A 60 21.20 8.58 -2.71
CA GLN A 60 20.57 8.37 -4.00
C GLN A 60 19.92 9.66 -4.50
N LEU A 61 20.04 9.94 -5.79
CA LEU A 61 19.38 11.09 -6.40
C LEU A 61 17.88 10.80 -6.57
N PRO A 62 17.00 11.80 -6.39
CA PRO A 62 15.56 11.66 -6.67
C PRO A 62 15.27 11.19 -8.11
N SER A 63 16.12 11.56 -9.07
CA SER A 63 15.98 11.20 -10.49
C SER A 63 16.01 9.69 -10.72
N ASP A 64 16.74 8.93 -9.91
CA ASP A 64 16.75 7.47 -10.00
C ASP A 64 15.39 6.89 -9.58
N HIS A 65 14.76 7.48 -8.57
CA HIS A 65 13.43 7.08 -8.15
C HIS A 65 12.37 7.47 -9.20
N VAL A 66 12.47 8.67 -9.79
CA VAL A 66 11.58 9.13 -10.88
C VAL A 66 11.61 8.14 -12.05
N LYS A 67 12.79 7.75 -12.53
CA LYS A 67 12.92 6.74 -13.61
C LYS A 67 12.24 5.41 -13.26
N ASN A 68 12.32 4.98 -12.00
CA ASN A 68 11.66 3.77 -11.55
C ASN A 68 10.13 3.92 -11.50
N LEU A 69 9.62 5.09 -11.10
CA LEU A 69 8.19 5.38 -11.10
C LEU A 69 7.63 5.45 -12.53
N GLU A 70 8.37 6.04 -13.47
CA GLU A 70 7.99 6.04 -14.89
C GLU A 70 7.89 4.62 -15.46
N ARG A 71 8.88 3.76 -15.17
CA ARG A 71 8.85 2.35 -15.56
C ARG A 71 7.70 1.60 -14.88
N TYR A 72 7.45 1.87 -13.60
CA TYR A 72 6.33 1.30 -12.86
C TYR A 72 4.99 1.65 -13.54
N LEU A 73 4.80 2.89 -13.96
CA LEU A 73 3.57 3.32 -14.63
C LEU A 73 3.34 2.58 -15.96
N LEU A 74 4.40 2.20 -16.69
CA LEU A 74 4.28 1.40 -17.91
C LEU A 74 3.75 -0.02 -17.63
N ILE A 75 4.02 -0.57 -16.44
CA ILE A 75 3.63 -1.94 -16.08
C ILE A 75 2.43 -1.99 -15.12
N ALA A 76 1.97 -0.86 -14.59
CA ALA A 76 0.99 -0.79 -13.50
C ALA A 76 -0.29 -1.58 -13.81
N SER A 77 -0.88 -1.39 -14.99
CA SER A 77 -2.10 -2.13 -15.39
C SER A 77 -1.85 -3.63 -15.59
N SER A 78 -0.60 -4.04 -15.87
CA SER A 78 -0.22 -5.45 -15.99
C SER A 78 -0.04 -6.14 -14.63
N LEU A 79 0.10 -5.37 -13.54
CA LEU A 79 0.16 -5.89 -12.17
C LEU A 79 -1.21 -6.28 -11.64
N ILE A 80 -2.28 -5.84 -12.29
CA ILE A 80 -3.65 -6.14 -11.89
C ILE A 80 -3.99 -7.55 -12.37
N PRO A 81 -4.44 -8.44 -11.47
CA PRO A 81 -4.89 -9.77 -11.87
C PRO A 81 -6.02 -9.66 -12.91
N LYS A 82 -5.97 -10.46 -13.98
CA LYS A 82 -7.07 -10.51 -14.96
C LYS A 82 -8.32 -11.17 -14.38
N ASP A 83 -8.12 -12.04 -13.41
CA ASP A 83 -9.20 -12.71 -12.68
C ASP A 83 -9.82 -11.74 -11.67
N SER A 84 -11.07 -11.35 -11.94
CA SER A 84 -11.85 -10.45 -11.08
C SER A 84 -12.11 -11.01 -9.69
N THR A 85 -12.01 -12.33 -9.49
CA THR A 85 -12.15 -12.93 -8.16
C THR A 85 -11.01 -12.52 -7.22
N LEU A 86 -9.83 -12.21 -7.78
CA LEU A 86 -8.65 -11.74 -7.05
C LEU A 86 -8.70 -10.24 -6.74
N HIS A 87 -9.69 -9.50 -7.25
CA HIS A 87 -9.90 -8.09 -6.90
C HIS A 87 -10.63 -7.92 -5.57
N ARG A 88 -11.13 -9.02 -4.99
CA ARG A 88 -11.81 -8.97 -3.70
C ARG A 88 -10.82 -8.58 -2.61
N PHE A 89 -11.13 -7.51 -1.89
CA PHE A 89 -10.38 -7.13 -0.71
C PHE A 89 -10.41 -8.28 0.30
N CYS A 90 -9.27 -8.95 0.47
CA CYS A 90 -9.06 -9.99 1.47
C CYS A 90 -7.91 -9.54 2.37
N ILE A 91 -8.17 -9.45 3.67
CA ILE A 91 -7.12 -9.22 4.66
C ILE A 91 -6.29 -10.50 4.73
N HIS A 92 -5.05 -10.45 4.23
CA HIS A 92 -4.12 -11.56 4.30
C HIS A 92 -3.33 -11.46 5.62
N HIS A 93 -3.64 -12.34 6.57
CA HIS A 93 -2.91 -12.38 7.84
C HIS A 93 -1.57 -13.13 7.66
N PRO A 94 -0.41 -12.45 7.73
CA PRO A 94 0.89 -13.01 7.33
C PRO A 94 1.36 -14.19 8.18
N GLY A 95 0.77 -14.39 9.36
CA GLY A 95 1.01 -15.53 10.24
C GLY A 95 -0.26 -16.25 10.66
N LEU A 96 -1.18 -16.55 9.74
CA LEU A 96 -2.42 -17.28 10.08
C LEU A 96 -2.09 -18.72 10.51
N GLN A 97 -1.93 -18.93 11.81
CA GLN A 97 -1.71 -20.24 12.42
C GLN A 97 -2.88 -20.58 13.36
N PRO A 98 -3.13 -21.86 13.67
CA PRO A 98 -4.23 -22.25 14.56
C PRO A 98 -4.21 -21.53 15.92
N SER A 99 -3.02 -21.23 16.45
CA SER A 99 -2.87 -20.47 17.70
C SER A 99 -3.38 -19.03 17.63
N ASN A 100 -3.51 -18.46 16.44
CA ASN A 100 -3.98 -17.10 16.19
C ASN A 100 -5.48 -17.06 15.86
N ILE A 101 -6.18 -18.19 15.93
CA ILE A 101 -7.61 -18.30 15.65
C ILE A 101 -8.35 -18.53 16.96
N ILE A 102 -9.22 -17.59 17.33
CA ILE A 102 -10.09 -17.74 18.49
C ILE A 102 -11.35 -18.46 18.06
N VAL A 103 -11.65 -19.59 18.70
CA VAL A 103 -12.85 -20.40 18.45
C VAL A 103 -13.74 -20.47 19.69
N SER A 104 -15.04 -20.46 19.47
CA SER A 104 -16.05 -20.76 20.50
C SER A 104 -16.82 -22.01 20.13
N ARG A 105 -17.32 -22.72 21.14
CA ARG A 105 -18.21 -23.87 20.95
C ARG A 105 -19.64 -23.40 21.13
N LEU A 106 -20.53 -23.74 20.20
CA LEU A 106 -21.97 -23.53 20.43
C LEU A 106 -22.47 -24.53 21.45
N SER A 107 -23.16 -24.07 22.49
CA SER A 107 -23.59 -24.90 23.63
C SER A 107 -24.46 -26.12 23.25
N ASP A 108 -25.08 -26.07 22.07
CA ASP A 108 -26.15 -26.99 21.67
C ASP A 108 -25.72 -27.93 20.53
N SER A 109 -24.50 -27.74 19.99
CA SER A 109 -23.93 -28.61 18.95
C SER A 109 -22.42 -28.72 19.13
N ASN A 110 -21.81 -29.85 18.77
CA ASN A 110 -20.36 -30.02 18.85
C ASN A 110 -19.59 -29.21 17.78
N GLN A 111 -20.19 -28.14 17.25
CA GLN A 111 -19.63 -27.27 16.21
C GLN A 111 -18.77 -26.17 16.82
N LEU A 112 -17.64 -25.92 16.18
CA LEU A 112 -16.73 -24.83 16.50
C LEU A 112 -16.99 -23.66 15.56
N LYS A 113 -17.11 -22.45 16.11
CA LYS A 113 -17.27 -21.21 15.38
C LYS A 113 -16.04 -20.33 15.59
N VAL A 114 -15.44 -19.83 14.50
CA VAL A 114 -14.38 -18.82 14.58
C VAL A 114 -15.00 -17.49 15.00
N VAL A 115 -14.49 -16.91 16.08
CA VAL A 115 -15.00 -15.65 16.67
C VAL A 115 -13.99 -14.51 16.62
N GLY A 116 -12.73 -14.79 16.31
CA GLY A 116 -11.70 -13.76 16.19
C GLY A 116 -10.41 -14.29 15.60
N LEU A 117 -9.57 -13.35 15.18
CA LEU A 117 -8.19 -13.59 14.75
C LEU A 117 -7.28 -12.66 15.55
N LEU A 118 -6.14 -13.19 16.00
CA LEU A 118 -5.09 -12.43 16.67
C LEU A 118 -4.04 -12.01 15.63
N ASP A 119 -3.71 -10.73 15.60
CA ASP A 119 -2.63 -10.13 14.79
C ASP A 119 -1.66 -9.44 15.75
N TRP A 120 -0.35 -9.61 15.55
CA TRP A 120 0.70 -9.16 16.46
C TRP A 120 1.52 -8.00 15.89
#